data_AF-W1W0U9-F1
#
_entry.id   AF-W1W0U9-F1
#
_cell.length_a   1.000
_cell.length_b   1.000
_cell.length_c   1.000
_cell.angle_alpha   90.00
_cell.angle_beta   90.00
_cell.angle_gamma   90.00
#
_symmetry.space_group_name_H-M   'P 1'
#
loop_
_entity.id
_entity.type
_entity.pdbx_description
1 polymer ?
#
loop_
_entity_poly.entity_id
_entity_poly.type
_entity_poly.pdbx_seq_one_letter_code
_entity_poly.pdbx_strand_id
1 'polypeptide(L)'
;MSYINFNNIQLTEVCKRLGLPIIKHGYGGNYKVKNFGGLIIKDSYFYQHSTGERGGIIKFVMLTEDCSYQAAIELIKEVFNDDIPQNSAISSTQYSVSEDKKKTNIFIPPAWNNEHKIINYLESRCISRDLINQEIKANRIKGVSIKGHLNVAFLCYDLTDYTLIKGAIIRGVEGSFKGNLIDSDGDYGYCIAPNQSSVKSIYIFEAPIDLLSYLTMYQQDPNIVYTAMGGVKLRVVEKLIERFNPSSITCCTDNDIAGDKFYNELKDLYSNLRIRRQTPKSKDWNEDLQNLYF
;
A
#
# COMPACT_ATOMS: atom_id res chain seq x y z
N MET A 1 -7.43 -8.00 -30.76
CA MET A 1 -6.57 -8.58 -29.70
C MET A 1 -7.46 -8.97 -28.55
N SER A 2 -7.59 -10.27 -28.30
CA SER A 2 -8.26 -10.83 -27.13
C SER A 2 -7.58 -10.30 -25.86
N TYR A 3 -8.38 -9.79 -24.92
CA TYR A 3 -7.89 -9.32 -23.63
C TYR A 3 -7.77 -10.51 -22.67
N ILE A 4 -6.55 -10.84 -22.25
CA ILE A 4 -6.32 -11.79 -21.16
C ILE A 4 -6.63 -11.08 -19.83
N ASN A 5 -7.59 -11.60 -19.06
CA ASN A 5 -7.88 -11.11 -17.72
C ASN A 5 -6.94 -11.79 -16.71
N PHE A 6 -5.85 -11.11 -16.38
CA PHE A 6 -4.81 -11.62 -15.49
C PHE A 6 -5.30 -11.93 -14.06
N ASN A 7 -6.45 -11.40 -13.61
CA ASN A 7 -6.94 -11.65 -12.24
C ASN A 7 -7.58 -13.05 -12.06
N ASN A 8 -7.94 -13.72 -13.17
CA ASN A 8 -8.58 -15.03 -13.13
C ASN A 8 -7.61 -16.20 -13.39
N ILE A 9 -6.35 -15.91 -13.68
CA ILE A 9 -5.35 -16.94 -13.96
C ILE A 9 -4.83 -17.52 -12.64
N GLN A 10 -4.76 -18.84 -12.56
CA GLN A 10 -4.25 -19.56 -11.39
C GLN A 10 -2.71 -19.61 -11.46
N LEU A 11 -2.00 -19.23 -10.39
CA LEU A 11 -0.54 -19.28 -10.35
C LEU A 11 0.02 -20.69 -10.51
N THR A 12 -0.76 -21.72 -10.17
CA THR A 12 -0.40 -23.11 -10.45
C THR A 12 -0.29 -23.38 -11.96
N GLU A 13 -1.15 -22.77 -12.77
CA GLU A 13 -1.11 -22.87 -14.23
C GLU A 13 0.07 -22.05 -14.80
N VAL A 14 0.32 -20.84 -14.25
CA VAL A 14 1.50 -20.04 -14.61
C VAL A 14 2.79 -20.81 -14.35
N CYS A 15 2.90 -21.45 -13.18
CA CYS A 15 4.06 -22.28 -12.84
C CYS A 15 4.22 -23.44 -13.82
N LYS A 16 3.13 -24.12 -14.18
CA LYS A 16 3.16 -25.22 -15.13
C LYS A 16 3.67 -24.78 -16.50
N ARG A 17 3.20 -23.63 -17.00
CA ARG A 17 3.57 -23.12 -18.33
C ARG A 17 4.99 -22.54 -18.37
N LEU A 18 5.46 -21.93 -17.28
CA LEU A 18 6.85 -21.47 -17.12
C LEU A 18 7.83 -22.60 -16.73
N GLY A 19 7.35 -23.84 -16.56
CA GLY A 19 8.20 -24.96 -16.14
C GLY A 19 8.71 -24.86 -14.70
N LEU A 20 8.08 -24.05 -13.85
CA LEU A 20 8.43 -23.87 -12.44
C LEU A 20 7.89 -25.04 -11.61
N PRO A 21 8.77 -25.86 -10.99
CA PRO A 21 8.33 -27.03 -10.25
C PRO A 21 7.67 -26.63 -8.91
N ILE A 22 6.45 -27.11 -8.68
CA ILE A 22 5.68 -26.87 -7.46
C ILE A 22 5.44 -28.15 -6.64
N ILE A 23 5.35 -28.02 -5.32
CA ILE A 23 5.01 -29.10 -4.38
C ILE A 23 3.89 -28.66 -3.44
N LYS A 24 2.97 -29.57 -3.08
CA LYS A 24 1.92 -29.26 -2.11
C LYS A 24 2.54 -28.84 -0.77
N HIS A 25 1.98 -27.81 -0.15
CA HIS A 25 2.49 -27.26 1.10
C HIS A 25 1.35 -27.02 2.11
N GLY A 26 1.28 -27.85 3.16
CA GLY A 26 0.25 -27.75 4.19
C GLY A 26 -1.18 -28.05 3.69
N TYR A 27 -2.17 -27.53 4.42
CA TYR A 27 -3.60 -27.68 4.11
C TYR A 27 -4.15 -26.42 3.40
N GLY A 28 -5.23 -26.57 2.63
CA GLY A 28 -5.97 -25.43 2.05
C GLY A 28 -5.49 -24.94 0.68
N GLY A 29 -4.86 -25.82 -0.12
CA GLY A 29 -4.57 -25.57 -1.54
C GLY A 29 -3.29 -24.78 -1.84
N ASN A 30 -2.37 -24.64 -0.87
CA ASN A 30 -1.11 -23.95 -1.09
C ASN A 30 -0.07 -24.85 -1.76
N TYR A 31 0.77 -24.25 -2.60
CA TYR A 31 1.92 -24.91 -3.21
C TYR A 31 3.18 -24.11 -2.94
N LYS A 32 4.30 -24.79 -2.73
CA LYS A 32 5.64 -24.20 -2.66
C LYS A 32 6.32 -24.33 -4.02
N VAL A 33 6.85 -23.24 -4.55
CA VAL A 33 7.70 -23.23 -5.74
C VAL A 33 9.12 -23.65 -5.31
N LYS A 34 9.67 -24.71 -5.89
CA LYS A 34 11.01 -25.20 -5.51
C LYS A 34 12.08 -24.19 -5.92
N ASN A 35 13.17 -24.13 -5.16
CA ASN A 35 14.34 -23.27 -5.40
C ASN A 35 14.11 -21.76 -5.27
N PHE A 36 12.89 -21.30 -4.98
CA PHE A 36 12.59 -19.88 -4.74
C PHE A 36 12.42 -19.55 -3.26
N GLY A 37 13.34 -19.99 -2.39
CA GLY A 37 13.50 -19.40 -1.04
C GLY A 37 12.30 -19.46 -0.07
N GLY A 38 11.31 -20.32 -0.31
CA GLY A 38 10.08 -20.34 0.49
C GLY A 38 8.89 -19.64 -0.17
N LEU A 39 8.92 -19.46 -1.49
CA LEU A 39 7.82 -18.93 -2.28
C LEU A 39 6.61 -19.87 -2.23
N ILE A 40 5.51 -19.40 -1.65
CA ILE A 40 4.24 -20.10 -1.55
C ILE A 40 3.23 -19.41 -2.48
N ILE A 41 2.50 -20.20 -3.26
CA ILE A 41 1.42 -19.74 -4.13
C ILE A 41 0.09 -20.35 -3.71
N LYS A 42 -0.97 -19.57 -3.91
CA LYS A 42 -2.37 -20.00 -3.78
C LYS A 42 -3.23 -19.15 -4.69
N ASP A 43 -4.12 -19.78 -5.43
CA ASP A 43 -5.02 -19.10 -6.37
C ASP A 43 -4.22 -18.20 -7.34
N SER A 44 -4.54 -16.92 -7.44
CA SER A 44 -3.81 -15.93 -8.26
C SER A 44 -2.75 -15.12 -7.47
N TYR A 45 -2.32 -15.62 -6.30
CA TYR A 45 -1.49 -14.86 -5.33
C TYR A 45 -0.29 -15.64 -4.77
N PHE A 46 0.81 -14.94 -4.50
CA PHE A 46 1.99 -15.51 -3.83
C PHE A 46 2.40 -14.78 -2.55
N TYR A 47 3.12 -15.50 -1.69
CA TYR A 47 3.84 -14.99 -0.53
C TYR A 47 5.24 -15.60 -0.48
N GLN A 48 6.27 -14.78 -0.31
CA GLN A 48 7.67 -15.17 -0.21
C GLN A 48 8.12 -15.06 1.26
N HIS A 49 8.41 -16.19 1.90
CA HIS A 49 8.81 -16.21 3.31
C HIS A 49 10.17 -15.56 3.57
N SER A 50 11.13 -15.67 2.63
CA SER A 50 12.48 -15.14 2.83
C SER A 50 12.55 -13.61 2.81
N THR A 51 11.71 -12.95 2.02
CA THR A 51 11.71 -11.49 1.84
C THR A 51 10.45 -10.81 2.39
N GLY A 52 9.43 -11.58 2.76
CA GLY A 52 8.10 -11.07 3.14
C GLY A 52 7.30 -10.53 1.95
N GLU A 53 7.82 -10.65 0.72
CA GLU A 53 7.16 -10.14 -0.48
C GLU A 53 5.89 -10.91 -0.81
N ARG A 54 4.96 -10.22 -1.47
CA ARG A 54 3.67 -10.78 -1.87
C ARG A 54 3.12 -10.06 -3.08
N GLY A 55 2.24 -10.71 -3.83
CA GLY A 55 1.66 -10.10 -5.02
C GLY A 55 0.84 -11.06 -5.87
N GLY A 56 0.27 -10.51 -6.94
CA GLY A 56 -0.42 -11.28 -7.98
C GLY A 56 0.53 -11.74 -9.08
N ILE A 57 -0.06 -12.20 -10.19
CA ILE A 57 0.64 -12.92 -11.27
C ILE A 57 1.77 -12.13 -11.91
N ILE A 58 1.56 -10.85 -12.23
CA ILE A 58 2.61 -10.06 -12.89
C ILE A 58 3.84 -9.95 -11.99
N LYS A 59 3.64 -9.63 -10.71
CA LYS A 59 4.74 -9.55 -9.75
C LYS A 59 5.38 -10.91 -9.48
N PHE A 60 4.60 -12.00 -9.52
CA PHE A 60 5.13 -13.35 -9.44
C PHE A 60 6.09 -13.66 -10.59
N VAL A 61 5.70 -13.32 -11.83
CA VAL A 61 6.53 -13.53 -13.02
C VAL A 61 7.78 -12.65 -12.96
N MET A 62 7.65 -11.37 -12.59
CA MET A 62 8.82 -10.49 -12.37
C MET A 62 9.81 -11.09 -11.36
N LEU A 63 9.32 -11.69 -10.27
CA LEU A 63 10.15 -12.28 -9.23
C LEU A 63 10.82 -13.58 -9.67
N THR A 64 10.13 -14.41 -10.47
CA THR A 64 10.61 -15.76 -10.84
C THR A 64 11.49 -15.76 -12.08
N GLU A 65 11.23 -14.84 -13.00
CA GLU A 65 11.95 -14.68 -14.27
C GLU A 65 12.93 -13.50 -14.26
N ASP A 66 13.05 -12.79 -13.13
CA ASP A 66 13.92 -11.63 -12.92
C ASP A 66 13.78 -10.57 -14.04
N CYS A 67 12.54 -10.20 -14.34
CA CYS A 67 12.21 -9.37 -15.49
C CYS A 67 11.42 -8.10 -15.13
N SER A 68 11.41 -7.14 -16.05
CA SER A 68 10.62 -5.92 -15.90
C SER A 68 9.11 -6.21 -15.96
N TYR A 69 8.30 -5.26 -15.50
CA TYR A 69 6.83 -5.37 -15.55
C TYR A 69 6.30 -5.59 -16.99
N GLN A 70 6.87 -4.88 -17.97
CA GLN A 70 6.47 -5.01 -19.37
C GLN A 70 6.84 -6.39 -19.93
N ALA A 71 8.06 -6.85 -19.65
CA ALA A 71 8.51 -8.18 -20.03
C ALA A 71 7.66 -9.28 -19.37
N ALA A 72 7.26 -9.09 -18.11
CA ALA A 72 6.37 -10.02 -17.42
C ALA A 72 4.98 -10.11 -18.08
N ILE A 73 4.41 -8.98 -18.51
CA ILE A 73 3.13 -8.98 -19.24
C ILE A 73 3.25 -9.68 -20.58
N GLU A 74 4.32 -9.44 -21.33
CA GLU A 74 4.57 -10.06 -22.64
C GLU A 74 4.74 -11.57 -22.49
N LEU A 75 5.53 -12.01 -21.51
CA LEU A 75 5.72 -13.42 -21.21
C LEU A 75 4.41 -14.11 -20.79
N ILE A 76 3.58 -13.47 -19.95
CA ILE A 76 2.26 -14.03 -19.60
C ILE A 76 1.38 -14.14 -20.84
N LYS A 77 1.38 -13.13 -21.73
CA LYS A 77 0.60 -13.23 -22.99
C LYS A 77 1.09 -14.35 -23.89
N GLU A 78 2.40 -14.53 -23.98
CA GLU A 78 3.03 -15.58 -24.79
C GLU A 78 2.66 -16.96 -24.27
N VAL A 79 2.81 -17.22 -22.97
CA VAL A 79 2.53 -18.55 -22.40
C VAL A 79 1.03 -18.85 -22.34
N PHE A 80 0.15 -17.85 -22.41
CA PHE A 80 -1.31 -18.04 -22.47
C PHE A 80 -1.92 -17.83 -23.88
N ASN A 81 -1.08 -17.77 -24.92
CA ASN A 81 -1.52 -17.48 -26.29
C ASN A 81 -2.38 -18.62 -26.90
N ASP A 82 -2.28 -19.85 -26.38
CA ASP A 82 -3.03 -21.03 -26.84
C ASP A 82 -4.50 -21.08 -26.37
N ASP A 83 -4.91 -20.20 -25.44
CA ASP A 83 -6.28 -20.19 -24.87
C ASP A 83 -7.26 -19.25 -25.63
N ILE A 84 -6.94 -18.88 -26.87
CA ILE A 84 -7.80 -18.04 -27.73
C ILE A 84 -8.65 -18.95 -28.64
N PRO A 85 -9.98 -19.03 -28.48
CA PRO A 85 -10.84 -19.67 -29.46
C PRO A 85 -10.80 -18.89 -30.78
N GLN A 86 -10.19 -19.48 -31.80
CA GLN A 86 -10.33 -19.08 -33.20
C GLN A 86 -11.75 -19.40 -33.66
N ASN A 87 -12.72 -18.50 -33.44
CA ASN A 87 -13.90 -18.28 -34.29
C ASN A 87 -14.92 -17.36 -33.61
N SER A 88 -14.99 -16.11 -34.08
CA SER A 88 -16.24 -15.49 -34.53
C SER A 88 -15.93 -14.09 -35.05
N ALA A 89 -15.78 -13.98 -36.36
CA ALA A 89 -16.02 -12.74 -37.07
C ALA A 89 -17.53 -12.44 -37.04
N ILE A 90 -17.92 -11.20 -36.77
CA ILE A 90 -18.92 -10.41 -37.53
C ILE A 90 -18.82 -8.94 -37.09
N SER A 91 -18.44 -8.14 -38.10
CA SER A 91 -18.84 -6.78 -38.49
C SER A 91 -19.05 -5.66 -37.45
N SER A 92 -18.03 -4.80 -37.42
CA SER A 92 -18.07 -3.37 -37.74
C SER A 92 -19.31 -2.54 -37.34
N THR A 93 -19.11 -1.67 -36.35
CA THR A 93 -19.45 -0.25 -36.50
C THR A 93 -18.36 0.64 -35.89
N GLN A 94 -18.18 1.77 -36.57
CA GLN A 94 -17.08 2.71 -36.53
C GLN A 94 -16.87 3.43 -35.18
N TYR A 95 -15.58 3.58 -34.85
CA TYR A 95 -14.91 4.68 -34.13
C TYR A 95 -15.68 5.45 -33.03
N SER A 96 -15.12 5.39 -31.82
CA SER A 96 -14.62 6.60 -31.19
C SER A 96 -13.26 6.32 -30.53
N VAL A 97 -12.25 7.08 -30.96
CA VAL A 97 -11.05 7.33 -30.17
C VAL A 97 -11.54 7.85 -28.82
N SER A 98 -11.23 7.15 -27.73
CA SER A 98 -11.38 7.70 -26.39
C SER A 98 -10.06 7.47 -25.64
N GLU A 99 -9.44 8.61 -25.38
CA GLU A 99 -8.38 8.86 -24.41
C GLU A 99 -8.59 8.07 -23.11
N ASP A 100 -7.47 7.81 -22.42
CA ASP A 100 -7.40 7.59 -20.97
C ASP A 100 -8.68 7.09 -20.29
N LYS A 101 -8.86 5.78 -20.22
CA LYS A 101 -9.78 5.22 -19.22
C LYS A 101 -9.16 5.38 -17.84
N LYS A 102 -9.40 6.57 -17.25
CA LYS A 102 -9.39 6.82 -15.81
C LYS A 102 -9.93 5.60 -15.08
N LYS A 103 -9.11 4.96 -14.25
CA LYS A 103 -9.56 3.99 -13.24
C LYS A 103 -10.50 4.73 -12.27
N THR A 104 -11.79 4.68 -12.53
CA THR A 104 -12.83 5.01 -11.55
C THR A 104 -13.10 3.77 -10.68
N ASN A 105 -12.06 3.22 -10.04
CA ASN A 105 -12.27 2.23 -8.98
C ASN A 105 -12.58 3.02 -7.71
N ILE A 106 -13.86 3.18 -7.40
CA ILE A 106 -14.30 3.70 -6.11
C ILE A 106 -14.00 2.60 -5.07
N PHE A 107 -13.03 2.83 -4.19
CA PHE A 107 -12.77 1.94 -3.06
C PHE A 107 -13.83 2.18 -1.98
N ILE A 108 -14.55 1.11 -1.60
CA ILE A 108 -15.56 1.17 -0.54
C ILE A 108 -15.09 0.26 0.61
N PRO A 109 -14.65 0.83 1.75
CA PRO A 109 -14.23 0.02 2.89
C PRO A 109 -15.45 -0.69 3.52
N PRO A 110 -15.29 -1.94 4.03
CA PRO A 110 -16.36 -2.66 4.69
C PRO A 110 -16.83 -1.89 5.94
N ALA A 111 -18.10 -1.47 5.94
CA ALA A 111 -18.65 -0.61 6.97
C ALA A 111 -18.90 -1.37 8.29
N TRP A 112 -18.28 -0.92 9.38
CA TRP A 112 -18.72 -1.22 10.74
C TRP A 112 -18.53 0.01 11.61
N ASN A 113 -19.62 0.63 12.06
CA ASN A 113 -19.55 1.88 12.82
C ASN A 113 -19.44 1.61 14.34
N ASN A 114 -18.24 1.25 14.81
CA ASN A 114 -17.93 1.19 16.26
C ASN A 114 -16.80 2.16 16.58
N GLU A 115 -17.14 3.45 16.51
CA GLU A 115 -16.23 4.56 16.80
C GLU A 115 -15.64 4.46 18.21
N HIS A 116 -16.43 4.04 19.20
CA HIS A 116 -15.94 3.89 20.58
C HIS A 116 -14.75 2.92 20.70
N LYS A 117 -14.83 1.74 20.08
CA LYS A 117 -13.71 0.77 20.14
C LYS A 117 -12.45 1.28 19.45
N ILE A 118 -12.59 1.91 18.27
CA ILE A 118 -11.40 2.43 17.57
C ILE A 118 -10.78 3.60 18.33
N ILE A 119 -11.58 4.46 18.96
CA ILE A 119 -11.03 5.59 19.70
C ILE A 119 -10.33 5.10 20.96
N ASN A 120 -10.96 4.20 21.74
CA ASN A 120 -10.33 3.61 22.92
C ASN A 120 -9.00 2.91 22.57
N TYR A 121 -8.94 2.24 21.41
CA TYR A 121 -7.69 1.65 20.92
C TYR A 121 -6.62 2.72 20.65
N LEU A 122 -6.93 3.76 19.89
CA LEU A 122 -5.96 4.82 19.56
C LEU A 122 -5.49 5.60 20.80
N GLU A 123 -6.38 5.81 21.77
CA GLU A 123 -6.00 6.39 23.07
C GLU A 123 -5.11 5.48 23.91
N SER A 124 -5.32 4.16 23.85
CA SER A 124 -4.40 3.20 24.49
C SER A 124 -2.99 3.24 23.88
N ARG A 125 -2.86 3.83 22.67
CA ARG A 125 -1.60 4.18 22.02
C ARG A 125 -1.16 5.62 22.32
N CYS A 126 -1.74 6.26 23.34
CA CYS A 126 -1.47 7.63 23.79
C CYS A 126 -1.74 8.73 22.76
N ILE A 127 -2.40 8.43 21.63
CA ILE A 127 -2.73 9.44 20.62
C ILE A 127 -3.79 10.39 21.17
N SER A 128 -3.61 11.70 20.94
CA SER A 128 -4.53 12.74 21.44
C SER A 128 -5.98 12.51 20.97
N ARG A 129 -6.93 12.57 21.92
CA ARG A 129 -8.37 12.47 21.64
C ARG A 129 -8.84 13.52 20.62
N ASP A 130 -8.31 14.74 20.69
CA ASP A 130 -8.69 15.82 19.78
C ASP A 130 -8.24 15.51 18.35
N LEU A 131 -7.02 14.99 18.19
CA LEU A 131 -6.51 14.55 16.90
C LEU A 131 -7.33 13.38 16.36
N ILE A 132 -7.65 12.38 17.18
CA ILE A 132 -8.49 11.24 16.76
C ILE A 132 -9.85 11.73 16.26
N ASN A 133 -10.51 12.61 17.03
CA ASN A 133 -11.82 13.15 16.68
C ASN A 133 -11.75 13.98 15.38
N GLN A 134 -10.69 14.77 15.18
CA GLN A 134 -10.46 15.52 13.94
C GLN A 134 -10.37 14.58 12.73
N GLU A 135 -9.61 13.49 12.84
CA GLU A 135 -9.39 12.56 11.75
C GLU A 135 -10.62 11.70 11.43
N ILE A 136 -11.41 11.33 12.44
CA ILE A 136 -12.72 10.67 12.26
C ILE A 136 -13.70 11.63 11.58
N LYS A 137 -13.80 12.88 12.07
CA LYS A 137 -14.67 13.91 11.48
C LYS A 137 -14.31 14.21 10.02
N ALA A 138 -13.03 14.16 9.69
CA ALA A 138 -12.53 14.31 8.32
C ALA A 138 -12.71 13.04 7.46
N ASN A 139 -13.35 11.99 7.99
CA ASN A 139 -13.56 10.69 7.35
C ASN A 139 -12.25 10.02 6.93
N ARG A 140 -11.11 10.35 7.56
CA ARG A 140 -9.82 9.71 7.28
C ARG A 140 -9.56 8.48 8.14
N ILE A 141 -10.26 8.35 9.28
CA ILE A 141 -10.22 7.16 10.15
C ILE A 141 -11.62 6.61 10.32
N LYS A 142 -11.78 5.28 10.29
CA LYS A 142 -13.03 4.60 10.64
C LYS A 142 -12.83 3.17 11.14
N GLY A 143 -13.85 2.62 11.78
CA GLY A 143 -13.90 1.21 12.14
C GLY A 143 -14.26 0.35 10.94
N VAL A 144 -13.63 -0.81 10.83
CA VAL A 144 -13.98 -1.84 9.84
C VAL A 144 -13.96 -3.23 10.49
N SER A 145 -14.83 -4.12 10.02
CA SER A 145 -14.85 -5.53 10.41
C SER A 145 -14.46 -6.40 9.22
N ILE A 146 -13.41 -7.20 9.37
CA ILE A 146 -12.89 -8.08 8.33
C ILE A 146 -12.89 -9.50 8.89
N LYS A 147 -13.74 -10.36 8.33
CA LYS A 147 -13.91 -11.76 8.79
C LYS A 147 -14.17 -11.87 10.30
N GLY A 148 -14.94 -10.93 10.86
CA GLY A 148 -15.24 -10.88 12.29
C GLY A 148 -14.19 -10.21 13.17
N HIS A 149 -13.03 -9.81 12.61
CA HIS A 149 -12.01 -9.06 13.33
C HIS A 149 -12.22 -7.56 13.19
N LEU A 150 -12.18 -6.84 14.30
CA LEU A 150 -12.31 -5.40 14.34
C LEU A 150 -10.96 -4.73 14.07
N ASN A 151 -10.98 -3.71 13.21
CA ASN A 151 -9.80 -2.97 12.82
C ASN A 151 -10.09 -1.47 12.78
N VAL A 152 -9.07 -0.66 13.03
CA VAL A 152 -9.01 0.72 12.58
C VAL A 152 -8.58 0.72 11.12
N ALA A 153 -9.31 1.42 10.27
CA ALA A 153 -8.93 1.72 8.90
C ALA A 153 -8.54 3.19 8.76
N PHE A 154 -7.33 3.42 8.25
CA PHE A 154 -6.79 4.71 7.88
C PHE A 154 -6.93 4.86 6.36
N LEU A 155 -7.88 5.68 5.94
CA LEU A 155 -8.26 5.81 4.53
C LEU A 155 -7.21 6.58 3.74
N CYS A 156 -6.85 6.03 2.59
CA CYS A 156 -5.88 6.60 1.66
C CYS A 156 -6.66 7.23 0.51
N TYR A 157 -6.71 8.55 0.48
CA TYR A 157 -7.42 9.32 -0.54
C TYR A 157 -6.53 9.63 -1.73
N ASP A 158 -7.15 9.89 -2.88
CA ASP A 158 -6.45 10.53 -3.99
C ASP A 158 -5.92 11.90 -3.54
N LEU A 159 -4.74 12.28 -4.04
CA LEU A 159 -4.08 13.52 -3.64
C LEU A 159 -4.64 14.75 -4.37
N THR A 160 -5.43 14.56 -5.42
CA THR A 160 -6.09 15.65 -6.17
C THR A 160 -7.59 15.66 -5.92
N ASP A 161 -8.23 14.49 -5.99
CA ASP A 161 -9.65 14.34 -5.68
C ASP A 161 -9.85 13.71 -4.29
N TYR A 162 -9.90 14.57 -3.28
CA TYR A 162 -10.06 14.15 -1.88
C TYR A 162 -11.42 13.48 -1.57
N THR A 163 -12.32 13.34 -2.54
CA THR A 163 -13.54 12.54 -2.38
C THR A 163 -13.31 11.07 -2.74
N LEU A 164 -12.27 10.78 -3.52
CA LEU A 164 -11.98 9.45 -4.03
C LEU A 164 -11.06 8.69 -3.08
N ILE A 165 -11.59 7.65 -2.44
CA ILE A 165 -10.78 6.72 -1.66
C ILE A 165 -10.07 5.77 -2.64
N LYS A 166 -8.77 5.58 -2.43
CA LYS A 166 -7.89 4.70 -3.21
C LYS A 166 -7.50 3.44 -2.46
N GLY A 167 -7.58 3.46 -1.13
CA GLY A 167 -7.29 2.29 -0.30
C GLY A 167 -7.49 2.55 1.18
N ALA A 168 -7.08 1.57 2.00
CA ALA A 168 -6.99 1.76 3.44
C ALA A 168 -5.85 0.94 4.04
N ILE A 169 -5.08 1.58 4.93
CA ILE A 169 -4.15 0.89 5.83
C ILE A 169 -4.96 0.45 7.05
N ILE A 170 -4.80 -0.79 7.49
CA ILE A 170 -5.58 -1.38 8.58
C ILE A 170 -4.72 -1.85 9.74
N ARG A 171 -5.24 -1.67 10.95
CA ARG A 171 -4.65 -2.12 12.21
C ARG A 171 -5.71 -2.82 13.06
N GLY A 172 -5.44 -4.04 13.50
CA GLY A 172 -6.33 -4.75 14.43
C GLY A 172 -6.41 -4.03 15.77
N VAL A 173 -7.63 -3.86 16.30
CA VAL A 173 -7.81 -3.29 17.65
C VAL A 173 -7.62 -4.34 18.75
N GLU A 174 -7.73 -5.61 18.38
CA GLU A 174 -7.54 -6.78 19.24
C GLU A 174 -6.38 -7.60 18.65
N GLY A 175 -5.15 -7.31 19.07
CA GLY A 175 -3.93 -8.02 18.65
C GLY A 175 -2.95 -7.19 17.81
N SER A 176 -2.05 -7.87 17.09
CA SER A 176 -0.90 -7.27 16.39
C SER A 176 -1.10 -7.11 14.88
N PHE A 177 -2.28 -7.44 14.35
CA PHE A 177 -2.55 -7.44 12.92
C PHE A 177 -2.34 -6.05 12.30
N LYS A 178 -1.62 -6.00 11.17
CA LYS A 178 -1.42 -4.80 10.34
C LYS A 178 -1.41 -5.17 8.87
N GLY A 179 -1.89 -4.28 8.00
CA GLY A 179 -1.83 -4.50 6.56
C GLY A 179 -2.52 -3.40 5.76
N ASN A 180 -2.79 -3.69 4.49
CA ASN A 180 -3.66 -2.87 3.64
C ASN A 180 -4.93 -3.68 3.37
N LEU A 181 -6.07 -3.01 3.24
CA LEU A 181 -7.30 -3.67 2.81
C LEU A 181 -7.12 -4.24 1.40
N ILE A 182 -7.82 -5.33 1.08
CA ILE A 182 -7.87 -5.87 -0.28
C ILE A 182 -8.33 -4.78 -1.26
N ASP A 183 -7.80 -4.81 -2.48
CA ASP A 183 -8.06 -3.84 -3.55
C ASP A 183 -7.61 -2.39 -3.25
N SER A 184 -6.84 -2.17 -2.19
CA SER A 184 -6.15 -0.88 -1.97
C SER A 184 -5.11 -0.64 -3.05
N ASP A 185 -5.14 0.54 -3.66
CA ASP A 185 -4.06 1.05 -4.49
C ASP A 185 -2.85 1.35 -3.58
N GLY A 186 -1.79 0.55 -3.74
CA GLY A 186 -0.60 0.58 -2.90
C GLY A 186 0.22 1.86 -3.00
N ASP A 187 -0.04 2.68 -4.02
CA ASP A 187 0.68 3.93 -4.29
C ASP A 187 0.11 5.12 -3.50
N TYR A 188 -1.01 4.94 -2.80
CA TYR A 188 -1.60 5.97 -1.95
C TYR A 188 -1.43 5.62 -0.47
N GLY A 189 -0.97 6.59 0.31
CA GLY A 189 -0.83 6.49 1.76
C GLY A 189 -1.95 7.22 2.51
N TYR A 190 -1.96 7.04 3.84
CA TYR A 190 -2.79 7.84 4.73
C TYR A 190 -2.18 9.24 4.85
N CYS A 191 -2.83 10.21 4.21
CA CYS A 191 -2.30 11.56 4.00
C CYS A 191 -3.13 12.60 4.77
N ILE A 192 -2.44 13.45 5.52
CA ILE A 192 -2.97 14.66 6.16
C ILE A 192 -2.28 15.84 5.49
N ALA A 193 -3.00 16.48 4.56
CA ALA A 193 -2.54 17.66 3.84
C ALA A 193 -3.25 18.91 4.36
N PRO A 194 -2.54 20.06 4.42
CA PRO A 194 -3.15 21.33 4.77
C PRO A 194 -4.08 21.82 3.65
N ASN A 195 -5.10 22.60 4.01
CA ASN A 195 -6.05 23.21 3.06
C ASN A 195 -5.43 24.40 2.27
N GLN A 196 -4.11 24.49 2.15
CA GLN A 196 -3.40 25.63 1.55
C GLN A 196 -2.66 25.24 0.27
N SER A 197 -2.47 26.22 -0.61
CA SER A 197 -1.92 26.00 -1.96
C SER A 197 -0.40 25.81 -2.02
N SER A 198 0.35 26.14 -0.96
CA SER A 198 1.82 26.06 -0.96
C SER A 198 2.36 25.09 0.10
N VAL A 199 2.64 23.86 -0.32
CA VAL A 199 3.34 22.88 0.50
C VAL A 199 4.84 23.14 0.42
N LYS A 200 5.49 23.34 1.56
CA LYS A 200 6.95 23.53 1.62
C LYS A 200 7.69 22.21 1.77
N SER A 201 7.16 21.30 2.58
CA SER A 201 7.81 20.04 2.92
C SER A 201 6.82 18.90 3.03
N ILE A 202 7.32 17.68 2.87
CA ILE A 202 6.57 16.45 3.10
C ILE A 202 7.26 15.64 4.19
N TYR A 203 6.49 15.10 5.12
CA TYR A 203 6.95 14.24 6.20
C TYR A 203 6.35 12.85 5.98
N ILE A 204 7.21 11.84 5.85
CA ILE A 204 6.79 10.48 5.50
C ILE A 204 7.07 9.51 6.65
N PHE A 205 6.07 8.71 7.01
CA PHE A 205 6.09 7.76 8.11
C PHE A 205 5.83 6.35 7.60
N GLU A 206 6.32 5.33 8.32
CA GLU A 206 6.07 3.95 7.94
C GLU A 206 4.61 3.55 8.17
N ALA A 207 4.04 3.87 9.34
CA ALA A 207 2.65 3.54 9.67
C ALA A 207 1.81 4.74 10.15
N PRO A 208 0.46 4.67 10.02
CA PRO A 208 -0.43 5.75 10.46
C PRO A 208 -0.37 6.05 11.95
N ILE A 209 -0.16 5.03 12.80
CA ILE A 209 -0.01 5.24 14.24
C ILE A 209 1.22 6.09 14.54
N ASP A 210 2.33 5.89 13.83
CA ASP A 210 3.55 6.68 14.02
C ASP A 210 3.35 8.14 13.62
N LEU A 211 2.68 8.36 12.49
CA LEU A 211 2.29 9.70 12.04
C LEU A 211 1.44 10.41 13.11
N LEU A 212 0.38 9.75 13.60
CA LEU A 212 -0.50 10.33 14.62
C LEU A 212 0.22 10.54 15.95
N SER A 213 1.19 9.69 16.27
CA SER A 213 2.01 9.83 17.48
C SER A 213 2.91 11.05 17.38
N TYR A 214 3.56 11.22 16.23
CA TYR A 214 4.33 12.40 15.90
C TYR A 214 3.47 13.66 16.03
N LEU A 215 2.27 13.67 15.45
CA LEU A 215 1.36 14.82 15.53
C LEU A 215 0.77 15.07 16.92
N THR A 216 0.81 14.07 17.81
CA THR A 216 0.46 14.24 19.22
C THR A 216 1.61 14.92 19.98
N MET A 217 2.86 14.58 19.68
CA MET A 217 4.05 15.18 20.31
C MET A 217 4.41 16.56 19.73
N TYR A 218 4.16 16.74 18.44
CA TYR A 218 4.53 17.92 17.67
C TYR A 218 3.30 18.47 16.95
N GLN A 219 2.98 19.75 17.18
CA GLN A 219 1.84 20.37 16.51
C GLN A 219 1.99 20.34 14.99
N GLN A 220 0.87 20.19 14.28
CA GLN A 220 0.81 20.23 12.82
C GLN A 220 1.29 21.60 12.30
N ASP A 221 2.18 21.60 11.30
CA ASP A 221 2.54 22.80 10.55
C ASP A 221 1.67 22.90 9.29
N PRO A 222 0.99 24.05 9.05
CA PRO A 222 0.12 24.23 7.90
C PRO A 222 0.85 24.23 6.53
N ASN A 223 2.19 24.19 6.50
CA ASN A 223 2.98 24.12 5.27
C ASN A 223 3.55 22.72 5.01
N ILE A 224 3.19 21.73 5.83
CA ILE A 224 3.74 20.37 5.76
C ILE A 224 2.63 19.38 5.44
N VAL A 225 2.89 18.50 4.47
CA VAL A 225 2.07 17.30 4.23
C VAL A 225 2.63 16.16 5.05
N TYR A 226 1.80 15.53 5.86
CA TYR A 226 2.17 14.35 6.64
C TYR A 226 1.56 13.11 5.97
N THR A 227 2.35 12.09 5.65
CA THR A 227 1.82 10.87 5.01
C THR A 227 2.42 9.60 5.59
N ALA A 228 1.57 8.66 5.97
CA ALA A 228 1.97 7.31 6.34
C ALA A 228 1.80 6.37 5.15
N MET A 229 2.86 5.64 4.82
CA MET A 229 2.95 4.83 3.59
C MET A 229 2.32 3.43 3.74
N GLY A 230 2.22 2.91 4.97
CA GLY A 230 1.77 1.54 5.24
C GLY A 230 2.86 0.53 4.89
N GLY A 231 4.07 0.77 5.42
CA GLY A 231 5.34 0.17 5.02
C GLY A 231 6.16 1.12 4.14
N VAL A 232 7.49 0.94 4.08
CA VAL A 232 8.36 1.73 3.19
C VAL A 232 7.98 1.52 1.71
N LYS A 233 7.54 2.59 1.03
CA LYS A 233 7.04 2.53 -0.35
C LYS A 233 7.42 3.78 -1.14
N LEU A 234 8.41 3.63 -2.02
CA LEU A 234 8.90 4.73 -2.87
C LEU A 234 7.80 5.36 -3.75
N ARG A 235 6.91 4.55 -4.32
CA ARG A 235 5.80 5.03 -5.18
C ARG A 235 4.87 6.04 -4.49
N VAL A 236 4.66 5.90 -3.18
CA VAL A 236 3.87 6.88 -2.40
C VAL A 236 4.60 8.22 -2.36
N VAL A 237 5.92 8.21 -2.18
CA VAL A 237 6.76 9.41 -2.17
C VAL A 237 6.76 10.10 -3.53
N GLU A 238 6.86 9.34 -4.62
CA GLU A 238 6.78 9.87 -5.99
C GLU A 238 5.47 10.63 -6.23
N LYS A 239 4.31 10.03 -5.90
CA LYS A 239 3.01 10.71 -6.05
C LYS A 239 2.90 11.98 -5.23
N LEU A 240 3.48 11.98 -4.03
CA LEU A 240 3.54 13.16 -3.17
C LEU A 240 4.40 14.27 -3.79
N ILE A 241 5.56 13.93 -4.37
CA ILE A 241 6.42 14.88 -5.08
C ILE A 241 5.70 15.45 -6.29
N GLU A 242 5.11 14.60 -7.13
CA GLU A 242 4.36 15.01 -8.32
C GLU A 242 3.21 15.95 -7.97
N ARG A 243 2.48 15.65 -6.89
CA ARG A 243 1.31 16.44 -6.48
C ARG A 243 1.68 17.80 -5.90
N PHE A 244 2.67 17.82 -5.01
CA PHE A 244 2.92 18.95 -4.10
C PHE A 244 4.18 19.74 -4.45
N ASN A 245 5.06 19.19 -5.28
CA ASN A 245 6.33 19.80 -5.68
C ASN A 245 7.11 20.42 -4.50
N PRO A 246 7.43 19.63 -3.45
CA PRO A 246 7.96 20.18 -2.22
C PRO A 246 9.43 20.61 -2.37
N SER A 247 9.87 21.52 -1.50
CA SER A 247 11.29 21.89 -1.41
C SER A 247 12.12 20.91 -0.59
N SER A 248 11.48 20.14 0.30
CA SER A 248 12.14 19.16 1.15
C SER A 248 11.25 17.97 1.48
N ILE A 249 11.89 16.86 1.81
CA ILE A 249 11.25 15.67 2.37
C ILE A 249 11.97 15.31 3.66
N THR A 250 11.22 15.12 4.73
CA THR A 250 11.72 14.57 5.98
C THR A 250 11.26 13.13 6.09
N CYS A 251 12.22 12.21 6.05
CA CYS A 251 11.99 10.79 6.30
C CYS A 251 11.85 10.58 7.82
N CYS A 252 10.71 10.08 8.25
CA CYS A 252 10.34 9.81 9.64
C CYS A 252 10.03 8.31 9.86
N THR A 253 10.65 7.41 9.09
CA THR A 253 10.52 5.96 9.28
C THR A 253 11.14 5.49 10.58
N ASP A 254 10.84 4.25 10.95
CA ASP A 254 11.34 3.56 12.13
C ASP A 254 12.87 3.71 12.29
N ASN A 255 13.31 3.67 13.54
CA ASN A 255 14.71 3.69 13.92
C ASN A 255 15.29 2.27 13.79
N ASP A 256 15.35 1.79 12.54
CA ASP A 256 15.90 0.49 12.20
C ASP A 256 16.63 0.50 10.85
N ILE A 257 17.20 -0.66 10.50
CA ILE A 257 17.97 -0.85 9.26
C ILE A 257 17.11 -0.58 8.01
N ALA A 258 15.82 -0.91 8.04
CA ALA A 258 14.94 -0.72 6.89
C ALA A 258 14.64 0.77 6.67
N GLY A 259 14.35 1.50 7.74
CA GLY A 259 14.19 2.94 7.73
C GLY A 259 15.46 3.66 7.28
N ASP A 260 16.62 3.21 7.74
CA ASP A 260 17.92 3.76 7.32
C ASP A 260 18.21 3.54 5.83
N LYS A 261 17.96 2.34 5.33
CA LYS A 261 18.10 2.05 3.90
C LYS A 261 17.19 2.92 3.06
N PHE A 262 15.92 3.05 3.47
CA PHE A 262 14.95 3.86 2.74
C PHE A 262 15.32 5.35 2.72
N TYR A 263 15.80 5.89 3.84
CA TYR A 263 16.32 7.26 3.86
C TYR A 263 17.50 7.48 2.89
N ASN A 264 18.46 6.56 2.86
CA ASN A 264 19.60 6.67 1.95
C ASN A 264 19.16 6.54 0.48
N GLU A 265 18.24 5.62 0.18
CA GLU A 265 17.65 5.48 -1.16
C GLU A 265 16.98 6.78 -1.64
N LEU A 266 16.19 7.44 -0.78
CA LEU A 266 15.57 8.73 -1.12
C LEU A 266 16.61 9.82 -1.39
N LYS A 267 17.69 9.85 -0.62
CA LYS A 267 18.77 10.82 -0.78
C LYS A 267 19.48 10.66 -2.13
N ASP A 268 19.67 9.42 -2.56
CA ASP A 268 20.33 9.10 -3.82
C ASP A 268 19.42 9.40 -5.02
N LEU A 269 18.13 9.02 -4.94
CA LEU A 269 17.17 9.21 -6.03
C LEU A 269 16.78 10.68 -6.25
N TYR A 270 16.66 11.46 -5.17
CA TYR A 270 16.16 12.84 -5.22
C TYR A 270 17.21 13.85 -4.74
N SER A 271 18.41 13.78 -5.32
CA SER A 271 19.53 14.67 -4.99
C SER A 271 19.24 16.17 -5.19
N ASN A 272 18.24 16.52 -6.00
CA ASN A 272 17.75 17.87 -6.21
C ASN A 272 16.80 18.38 -5.10
N LEU A 273 16.31 17.49 -4.24
CA LEU A 273 15.47 17.82 -3.09
C LEU A 273 16.29 17.80 -1.80
N ARG A 274 15.90 18.65 -0.84
CA ARG A 274 16.49 18.59 0.50
C ARG A 274 15.88 17.41 1.28
N ILE A 275 16.56 16.27 1.26
CA ILE A 275 16.17 15.07 2.01
C ILE A 275 16.75 15.12 3.43
N ARG A 276 15.89 15.08 4.44
CA ARG A 276 16.26 15.06 5.86
C ARG A 276 15.84 13.75 6.50
N ARG A 277 16.53 13.36 7.58
CA ARG A 277 16.11 12.27 8.45
C ARG A 277 15.70 12.85 9.79
N GLN A 278 14.59 12.38 10.32
CA GLN A 278 14.21 12.56 11.70
C GLN A 278 13.81 11.18 12.23
N THR A 279 14.53 10.67 13.23
CA THR A 279 14.25 9.34 13.79
C THR A 279 13.57 9.46 15.15
N PRO A 280 12.70 8.50 15.51
CA PRO A 280 12.34 8.32 16.91
C PRO A 280 13.58 7.92 17.73
N LYS A 281 13.54 8.17 19.04
CA LYS A 281 14.59 7.74 19.99
C LYS A 281 14.50 6.23 20.25
N SER A 282 13.28 5.74 20.41
CA SER A 282 12.93 4.32 20.54
C SER A 282 12.79 3.69 19.15
N LYS A 283 12.15 2.52 19.04
CA LYS A 283 12.00 1.85 17.75
C LYS A 283 11.12 2.64 16.78
N ASP A 284 9.97 3.11 17.25
CA ASP A 284 8.98 3.84 16.46
C ASP A 284 8.45 5.07 17.20
N TRP A 285 7.73 5.94 16.49
CA TRP A 285 7.22 7.20 17.06
C TRP A 285 6.14 6.98 18.13
N ASN A 286 5.45 5.85 18.09
CA ASN A 286 4.46 5.55 19.12
C ASN A 286 5.11 5.10 20.41
N GLU A 287 6.18 4.30 20.35
CA GLU A 287 6.96 3.93 21.53
C GLU A 287 7.52 5.19 22.22
N ASP A 288 8.05 6.14 21.45
CA ASP A 288 8.48 7.44 21.98
C ASP A 288 7.34 8.19 22.69
N LEU A 289 6.16 8.25 22.08
CA LEU A 289 5.00 8.90 22.68
C LEU A 289 4.56 8.19 23.96
N GLN A 290 4.52 6.86 23.97
CA GLN A 290 4.14 6.08 25.15
C GLN A 290 5.12 6.32 26.31
N ASN A 291 6.42 6.39 26.02
CA ASN A 291 7.47 6.68 27.01
C ASN A 291 7.40 8.10 27.61
N LEU A 292 6.52 8.99 27.10
CA LEU A 292 6.23 10.28 27.77
C LEU A 292 5.22 10.14 28.91
N TYR A 293 4.46 9.05 28.96
CA TYR A 293 3.37 8.83 29.92
C TYR A 293 3.61 7.65 30.87
N PHE A 294 4.60 6.79 30.56
CA PHE A 294 4.97 5.61 31.33
C PHE A 294 6.46 5.66 31.67
#